data_AF-A0A2K2EVU8-F1
#
_entry.id   AF-A0A2K2EVU8-F1
#
_cell.length_a   1.000
_cell.length_b   1.000
_cell.length_c   1.000
_cell.angle_alpha   90.00
_cell.angle_beta   90.00
_cell.angle_gamma   90.00
#
_symmetry.space_group_name_H-M   'P 1'
#
loop_
_entity.id
_entity.type
_entity.pdbx_description
1 polymer ?
#
loop_
_entity_poly.entity_id
_entity_poly.type
_entity_poly.pdbx_seq_one_letter_code
_entity_poly.pdbx_strand_id
1 'polypeptide(L)'
;MKNNFKALLLHLIIVILSFIFLIIFVATGPVIAKYASNIISRIIIGVPFLLVYIFSGTLLDRNISKKFDFLAGSFIGVIGIALWFFAFLKTKVNLFEIIPEELIDHWVLVNIYYTPFLLSKLSFGLPNIPVLSLIINLLPTLLMGLGLKYKRLKYKID
;
A
#
# COMPACT_ATOMS: atom_id res chain seq x y z
N MET A 1 13.65 -0.70 -18.70
CA MET A 1 13.56 -0.06 -17.36
C MET A 1 13.75 -1.13 -16.29
N LYS A 2 14.59 -0.90 -15.26
CA LYS A 2 14.79 -1.86 -14.16
C LYS A 2 13.48 -2.05 -13.37
N ASN A 3 13.27 -3.24 -12.82
CA ASN A 3 12.02 -3.58 -12.12
C ASN A 3 11.71 -2.66 -10.93
N ASN A 4 12.72 -2.19 -10.20
CA ASN A 4 12.57 -1.22 -9.12
C ASN A 4 11.95 0.11 -9.55
N PHE A 5 12.39 0.66 -10.68
CA PHE A 5 11.78 1.86 -11.27
C PHE A 5 10.37 1.58 -11.79
N LYS A 6 10.17 0.43 -12.46
CA LYS A 6 8.85 0.05 -12.98
C LYS A 6 7.82 -0.14 -11.86
N ALA A 7 8.22 -0.80 -10.78
CA ALA A 7 7.39 -1.00 -9.59
C ALA A 7 7.03 0.34 -8.94
N LEU A 8 8.00 1.24 -8.79
CA LEU A 8 7.75 2.58 -8.25
C LEU A 8 6.75 3.36 -9.12
N LEU A 9 6.89 3.32 -10.45
CA LEU A 9 5.94 3.98 -11.36
C LEU A 9 4.52 3.39 -11.21
N LEU A 10 4.41 2.06 -11.19
CA LEU A 10 3.12 1.39 -10.97
C LEU A 10 2.52 1.74 -9.61
N HIS A 11 3.33 1.82 -8.56
CA HIS A 11 2.89 2.24 -7.23
C HIS A 11 2.33 3.67 -7.25
N LEU A 12 3.01 4.62 -7.88
CA LEU A 12 2.51 6.01 -8.00
C LEU A 12 1.18 6.07 -8.77
N ILE A 13 1.02 5.27 -9.83
CA ILE A 13 -0.26 5.16 -10.56
C ILE A 13 -1.35 4.63 -9.63
N ILE A 14 -1.08 3.56 -8.87
CA ILE A 14 -2.05 3.01 -7.90
C ILE A 14 -2.40 4.05 -6.83
N VAL A 15 -1.44 4.84 -6.36
CA VAL A 15 -1.66 5.92 -5.39
C VAL A 15 -2.63 6.95 -5.94
N ILE A 16 -2.41 7.44 -7.17
CA ILE A 16 -3.30 8.41 -7.82
C ILE A 16 -4.72 7.85 -7.95
N LEU A 17 -4.86 6.62 -8.45
CA LEU A 17 -6.17 5.97 -8.59
C LEU A 17 -6.87 5.76 -7.25
N SER A 18 -6.11 5.40 -6.22
CA SER A 18 -6.63 5.23 -4.86
C SER A 18 -7.08 6.55 -4.25
N PHE A 19 -6.39 7.65 -4.57
CA PHE A 19 -6.79 8.99 -4.12
C PHE A 19 -8.12 9.42 -4.76
N ILE A 20 -8.29 9.16 -6.06
CA ILE A 20 -9.57 9.39 -6.76
C ILE A 20 -10.68 8.56 -6.10
N PHE A 21 -10.41 7.28 -5.82
CA PHE A 21 -11.36 6.42 -5.14
C PHE A 21 -11.71 6.91 -3.74
N LEU A 22 -10.73 7.38 -2.96
CA LEU A 22 -10.93 7.95 -1.64
C LEU A 22 -11.88 9.16 -1.69
N ILE A 23 -11.68 10.08 -2.64
CA ILE A 23 -12.56 11.25 -2.81
C ILE A 23 -14.01 10.80 -3.07
N ILE A 24 -14.20 9.85 -3.99
CA ILE A 24 -15.53 9.30 -4.30
C ILE A 24 -16.13 8.63 -3.06
N PHE A 25 -15.34 7.82 -2.36
CA PHE A 25 -15.76 7.09 -1.17
C PHE A 25 -16.20 8.03 -0.05
N VAL A 26 -15.45 9.10 0.21
CA VAL A 26 -15.82 10.12 1.20
C VAL A 26 -17.07 10.88 0.78
N ALA A 27 -17.17 11.30 -0.49
CA ALA A 27 -18.34 12.01 -1.01
C ALA A 27 -19.63 11.18 -0.96
N THR A 28 -19.52 9.87 -1.13
CA THR A 28 -20.65 8.92 -1.09
C THR A 28 -20.84 8.27 0.28
N GLY A 29 -19.99 8.62 1.26
CA GLY A 29 -19.96 8.05 2.61
C GLY A 29 -21.32 7.99 3.30
N PRO A 30 -22.15 9.05 3.31
CA PRO A 30 -23.47 9.02 3.94
C PRO A 30 -24.41 7.92 3.38
N VAL A 31 -24.29 7.60 2.10
CA VAL A 31 -25.10 6.59 1.42
C VAL A 31 -24.48 5.19 1.60
N ILE A 32 -23.15 5.10 1.54
CA ILE A 32 -22.41 3.83 1.59
C ILE A 32 -22.17 3.34 3.02
N ALA A 33 -22.22 4.21 4.04
CA ALA A 33 -21.96 3.87 5.45
C ALA A 33 -22.82 2.72 5.96
N LYS A 34 -24.07 2.61 5.49
CA LYS A 34 -24.98 1.50 5.80
C LYS A 34 -24.45 0.15 5.31
N TYR A 35 -23.72 0.13 4.20
CA TYR A 35 -23.16 -1.07 3.58
C TYR A 35 -21.72 -1.34 4.04
N ALA A 36 -20.92 -0.30 4.32
CA ALA A 36 -19.53 -0.41 4.76
C ALA A 36 -19.36 -0.90 6.23
N SER A 37 -20.45 -1.03 6.98
CA SER A 37 -20.45 -1.59 8.33
C SER A 37 -20.35 -3.12 8.35
N ASN A 38 -20.77 -3.80 7.28
CA ASN A 38 -20.72 -5.26 7.18
C ASN A 38 -19.31 -5.75 6.83
N ILE A 39 -18.85 -6.80 7.52
CA ILE A 39 -17.56 -7.45 7.28
C ILE A 39 -17.36 -7.89 5.81
N ILE A 40 -18.41 -8.36 5.15
CA ILE A 40 -18.36 -8.79 3.75
C ILE A 40 -18.04 -7.60 2.84
N SER A 41 -18.74 -6.48 3.01
CA SER A 41 -18.49 -5.25 2.26
C SER A 41 -17.10 -4.71 2.51
N ARG A 42 -16.62 -4.75 3.76
CA ARG A 42 -15.26 -4.32 4.13
C ARG A 42 -14.19 -5.13 3.40
N ILE A 43 -14.38 -6.45 3.29
CA ILE A 43 -13.49 -7.32 2.52
C ILE A 43 -13.54 -6.96 1.03
N ILE A 44 -14.74 -6.80 0.46
CA ILE A 44 -14.93 -6.45 -0.96
C ILE A 44 -14.27 -5.11 -1.31
N ILE A 45 -14.27 -4.13 -0.39
CA ILE A 45 -13.66 -2.82 -0.62
C ILE A 45 -12.14 -2.87 -0.36
N GLY A 46 -11.70 -3.52 0.71
CA GLY A 46 -10.31 -3.48 1.17
C GLY A 46 -9.35 -4.40 0.41
N VAL A 47 -9.80 -5.58 -0.01
CA VAL A 47 -8.96 -6.60 -0.68
C VAL A 47 -8.52 -6.20 -2.11
N PRO A 48 -9.34 -5.54 -2.95
CA PRO A 48 -8.91 -5.11 -4.28
C PRO A 48 -7.64 -4.26 -4.28
N PHE A 49 -7.44 -3.41 -3.27
CA PHE A 49 -6.20 -2.63 -3.11
C PHE A 49 -4.97 -3.49 -2.84
N LEU A 50 -5.11 -4.68 -2.25
CA LEU A 50 -4.00 -5.63 -2.12
C LEU A 50 -3.79 -6.40 -3.43
N LEU A 51 -4.87 -6.80 -4.09
CA LEU A 51 -4.84 -7.54 -5.35
C LEU A 51 -4.20 -6.73 -6.48
N VAL A 52 -4.42 -5.42 -6.54
CA VAL A 52 -3.82 -4.57 -7.59
C VAL A 52 -2.29 -4.55 -7.53
N TYR A 53 -1.68 -4.70 -6.35
CA TYR A 53 -0.22 -4.82 -6.22
C TYR A 53 0.29 -6.18 -6.72
N ILE A 54 -0.44 -7.27 -6.43
CA ILE A 54 -0.12 -8.59 -6.97
C ILE A 54 -0.22 -8.55 -8.50
N PHE A 55 -1.32 -8.00 -9.04
CA PHE A 55 -1.48 -7.82 -10.48
C PHE A 55 -0.35 -6.97 -11.08
N SER A 56 0.00 -5.86 -10.46
CA SER A 56 1.10 -4.99 -10.91
C SER A 56 2.45 -5.71 -10.90
N GLY A 57 2.68 -6.61 -9.95
CA GLY A 57 3.83 -7.50 -9.95
C GLY A 57 3.95 -8.37 -11.21
N THR A 58 2.83 -8.79 -11.78
CA THR A 58 2.81 -9.54 -13.05
C THR A 58 3.21 -8.69 -14.26
N LEU A 59 3.22 -7.37 -14.14
CA LEU A 59 3.67 -6.47 -15.21
C LEU A 59 5.19 -6.26 -15.20
N LEU A 60 5.90 -6.73 -14.16
CA LEU A 60 7.35 -6.64 -14.04
C LEU A 60 8.09 -7.62 -14.98
N ASP A 61 9.36 -7.33 -15.25
CA ASP A 61 10.21 -8.11 -16.15
C ASP A 61 10.70 -9.41 -15.48
N ARG A 62 10.70 -10.52 -16.22
CA ARG A 62 11.13 -11.85 -15.77
C ARG A 62 12.61 -12.11 -16.03
N ASN A 63 13.27 -11.29 -16.84
CA ASN A 63 14.65 -11.52 -17.30
C ASN A 63 15.69 -11.32 -16.19
N ILE A 64 15.29 -10.75 -15.05
CA ILE A 64 16.12 -10.59 -13.86
C ILE A 64 16.19 -11.91 -13.07
N SER A 65 17.23 -12.12 -12.25
CA SER A 65 17.33 -13.29 -11.39
C SER A 65 16.16 -13.40 -10.39
N LYS A 66 15.64 -14.63 -10.20
CA LYS A 66 14.56 -14.98 -9.26
C LYS A 66 14.87 -14.59 -7.81
N LYS A 67 16.15 -14.55 -7.44
CA LYS A 67 16.60 -14.16 -6.09
C LYS A 67 16.13 -12.75 -5.70
N PHE A 68 15.88 -11.90 -6.69
CA PHE A 68 15.55 -10.49 -6.48
C PHE A 68 14.07 -10.16 -6.72
N ASP A 69 13.19 -11.16 -6.81
CA ASP A 69 11.76 -10.92 -7.07
C ASP A 69 11.12 -10.03 -6.00
N PHE A 70 11.45 -10.25 -4.72
CA PHE A 70 10.97 -9.41 -3.61
C PHE A 70 11.75 -8.10 -3.44
N LEU A 71 12.88 -7.92 -4.12
CA LEU A 71 13.59 -6.63 -4.17
C LEU A 71 13.11 -5.75 -5.32
N ALA A 72 12.20 -6.25 -6.15
CA ALA A 72 11.63 -5.49 -7.25
C ALA A 72 10.85 -4.25 -6.78
N GLY A 73 10.31 -4.24 -5.56
CA GLY A 73 9.68 -3.06 -4.96
C GLY A 73 10.58 -2.24 -4.03
N SER A 74 11.89 -2.54 -3.95
CA SER A 74 12.79 -1.94 -2.95
C SER A 74 12.75 -0.41 -2.87
N PHE A 75 12.64 0.28 -4.00
CA PHE A 75 12.50 1.75 -4.01
C PHE A 75 11.24 2.25 -3.30
N ILE A 76 10.12 1.52 -3.43
CA ILE A 76 8.88 1.85 -2.72
C ILE A 76 9.11 1.74 -1.21
N GLY A 77 9.73 0.64 -0.77
CA GLY A 77 10.04 0.41 0.64
C GLY A 77 11.00 1.47 1.20
N VAL A 78 12.08 1.79 0.49
CA VAL A 78 13.08 2.78 0.94
C VAL A 78 12.46 4.18 1.07
N ILE A 79 11.72 4.64 0.06
CA ILE A 79 11.04 5.95 0.12
C ILE A 79 10.04 5.98 1.27
N GLY A 80 9.27 4.92 1.43
CA GLY A 80 8.32 4.77 2.52
C GLY A 80 8.92 4.85 3.91
N ILE A 81 10.00 4.10 4.13
CA ILE A 81 10.74 4.13 5.40
C ILE A 81 11.29 5.52 5.66
N ALA A 82 11.82 6.21 4.64
CA ALA A 82 12.32 7.57 4.79
C ALA A 82 11.21 8.56 5.19
N LEU A 83 10.05 8.51 4.52
CA LEU A 83 8.88 9.34 4.87
C LEU A 83 8.37 9.03 6.28
N TRP A 84 8.28 7.74 6.62
CA TRP A 84 7.86 7.31 7.95
C TRP A 84 8.80 7.81 9.04
N PHE A 85 10.11 7.68 8.83
CA PHE A 85 11.13 8.12 9.79
C PHE A 85 11.09 9.64 9.98
N PHE A 86 10.88 10.40 8.90
CA PHE A 86 10.67 11.84 8.97
C PHE A 86 9.46 12.21 9.84
N ALA A 87 8.30 11.59 9.60
CA ALA A 87 7.08 11.84 10.38
C ALA A 87 7.23 11.43 11.85
N PHE A 88 7.85 10.27 12.09
CA PHE A 88 8.09 9.73 13.43
C PHE A 88 9.01 10.63 14.25
N LEU A 89 10.12 11.10 13.67
CA LEU A 89 11.05 12.00 14.37
C LEU A 89 10.43 13.35 14.73
N LYS A 90 9.50 13.85 13.91
CA LYS A 90 8.80 15.12 14.17
C LYS A 90 7.77 14.99 15.29
N THR A 91 7.06 13.88 15.35
CA THR A 91 5.95 13.68 16.28
C THR A 91 6.37 13.03 17.59
N LYS A 92 7.40 12.17 17.57
CA LYS A 92 7.93 11.42 18.73
C LYS A 92 6.84 10.64 19.51
N VAL A 93 5.78 10.25 18.82
CA VAL A 93 4.69 9.44 19.37
C VAL A 93 5.21 8.06 19.75
N ASN A 94 4.58 7.41 20.74
CA ASN A 94 4.89 6.04 21.09
C ASN A 94 4.54 5.10 19.92
N LEU A 95 5.43 4.14 19.62
CA LEU A 95 5.30 3.23 18.48
C LEU A 95 4.01 2.40 18.48
N PHE A 96 3.47 2.14 19.67
CA PHE A 96 2.31 1.27 19.89
C PHE A 96 1.03 2.04 20.23
N GLU A 97 1.10 3.37 20.32
CA GLU A 97 -0.06 4.21 20.60
C GLU A 97 -0.68 4.74 19.31
N ILE A 98 -1.98 5.06 19.39
CA ILE A 98 -2.69 5.70 18.30
C ILE A 98 -2.10 7.09 18.10
N ILE A 99 -1.79 7.43 16.85
CA ILE A 99 -1.30 8.76 16.49
C ILE A 99 -2.41 9.77 16.84
N PRO A 100 -2.16 10.74 17.75
CA PRO A 100 -3.12 11.77 18.11
C PRO A 100 -3.56 12.59 16.89
N GLU A 101 -4.82 13.03 16.87
CA GLU A 101 -5.38 13.78 15.73
C GLU A 101 -4.59 15.07 15.44
N GLU A 102 -4.14 15.74 16.49
CA GLU A 102 -3.33 16.97 16.44
C GLU A 102 -2.00 16.79 15.68
N LEU A 103 -1.51 15.56 15.57
CA LEU A 103 -0.23 15.25 14.93
C LEU A 103 -0.39 14.70 13.52
N ILE A 104 -1.61 14.49 13.03
CA ILE A 104 -1.90 13.87 11.71
C ILE A 104 -1.23 14.62 10.56
N ASP A 105 -1.10 15.95 10.64
CA ASP A 105 -0.50 16.77 9.59
C ASP A 105 0.95 16.36 9.26
N HIS A 106 1.70 15.94 10.28
CA HIS A 106 3.07 15.47 10.13
C HIS A 106 3.14 14.11 9.42
N TRP A 107 2.03 13.37 9.36
CA TRP A 107 1.90 12.06 8.73
C TRP A 107 1.25 12.15 7.34
N VAL A 108 0.85 13.33 6.86
CA VAL A 108 0.16 13.51 5.57
C VAL A 108 0.92 12.91 4.40
N LEU A 109 2.24 13.14 4.30
CA LEU A 109 3.04 12.58 3.22
C LEU A 109 3.09 11.05 3.24
N VAL A 110 3.16 10.45 4.44
CA VAL A 110 3.10 8.99 4.61
C VAL A 110 1.72 8.49 4.18
N ASN A 111 0.66 9.16 4.63
CA ASN A 111 -0.72 8.80 4.31
C ASN A 111 -1.02 8.91 2.82
N ILE A 112 -0.51 9.95 2.14
CA ILE A 112 -0.65 10.10 0.68
C ILE A 112 0.10 8.97 -0.03
N TYR A 113 1.38 8.78 0.29
CA TYR A 113 2.21 7.77 -0.36
C TYR A 113 1.66 6.34 -0.18
N TYR A 114 0.99 6.09 0.94
CA TYR A 114 0.35 4.81 1.25
C TYR A 114 -1.17 4.81 1.21
N THR A 115 -1.79 5.77 0.50
CA THR A 115 -3.26 5.88 0.34
C THR A 115 -3.94 4.54 0.02
N PRO A 116 -3.43 3.70 -0.90
CA PRO A 116 -4.06 2.41 -1.21
C PRO A 116 -4.20 1.51 0.03
N PHE A 117 -3.18 1.52 0.90
CA PHE A 117 -3.19 0.74 2.13
C PHE A 117 -3.92 1.43 3.27
N LEU A 118 -3.98 2.77 3.28
CA LEU A 118 -4.85 3.52 4.17
C LEU A 118 -6.32 3.12 3.95
N LEU A 119 -6.75 3.01 2.70
CA LEU A 119 -8.10 2.53 2.35
C LEU A 119 -8.35 1.10 2.81
N SER A 120 -7.39 0.19 2.65
CA SER A 120 -7.48 -1.16 3.21
C SER A 120 -7.56 -1.13 4.75
N LYS A 121 -6.73 -0.33 5.43
CA LYS A 121 -6.75 -0.19 6.91
C LYS A 121 -8.11 0.30 7.40
N LEU A 122 -8.63 1.36 6.78
CA LEU A 122 -9.95 1.93 7.09
C LEU A 122 -11.04 0.89 6.90
N SER A 123 -10.99 0.15 5.78
CA SER A 123 -11.96 -0.92 5.50
C SER A 123 -11.92 -2.02 6.56
N PHE A 124 -10.72 -2.42 7.02
CA PHE A 124 -10.57 -3.47 8.04
C PHE A 124 -10.70 -2.96 9.49
N GLY A 125 -10.86 -1.66 9.71
CA GLY A 125 -10.93 -1.08 11.06
C GLY A 125 -9.61 -1.19 11.84
N LEU A 126 -8.47 -1.19 11.14
CA LEU A 126 -7.15 -1.30 11.76
C LEU A 126 -6.73 0.05 12.38
N PRO A 127 -6.10 0.05 13.57
CA PRO A 127 -5.73 1.28 14.26
C PRO A 127 -4.62 2.04 13.53
N ASN A 128 -4.56 3.36 13.72
CA ASN A 128 -3.51 4.18 13.15
C ASN A 128 -2.33 4.34 14.10
N ILE A 129 -1.55 3.26 14.27
CA ILE A 129 -0.33 3.26 15.10
C ILE A 129 0.94 3.31 14.22
N PRO A 130 2.04 3.95 14.69
CA PRO A 130 3.27 4.10 13.92
C PRO A 130 3.86 2.77 13.45
N VAL A 131 3.95 1.76 14.33
CA VAL A 131 4.55 0.46 14.01
C VAL A 131 3.78 -0.25 12.89
N LEU A 132 2.45 -0.15 12.88
CA LEU A 132 1.62 -0.76 11.85
C LEU A 132 1.82 -0.05 10.50
N SER A 133 1.92 1.29 10.51
CA SER A 133 2.27 2.04 9.30
C SER A 133 3.62 1.58 8.74
N LEU A 134 4.63 1.39 9.59
CA LEU A 134 5.95 0.92 9.15
C LEU A 134 5.90 -0.48 8.50
N ILE A 135 5.15 -1.42 9.10
CA ILE A 135 4.97 -2.76 8.54
C ILE A 135 4.27 -2.70 7.18
N ILE A 136 3.23 -1.87 7.08
CA ILE A 136 2.46 -1.68 5.85
C ILE A 136 3.30 -1.07 4.73
N ASN A 137 4.32 -0.28 5.05
CA ASN A 137 5.23 0.27 4.04
C ASN A 137 5.98 -0.81 3.23
N LEU A 138 6.10 -2.03 3.78
CA LEU A 138 6.76 -3.16 3.13
C LEU A 138 5.81 -4.03 2.30
N LEU A 139 4.50 -3.96 2.54
CA LEU A 139 3.48 -4.72 1.81
C LEU A 139 3.52 -4.52 0.29
N PRO A 140 3.62 -3.30 -0.28
CA PRO A 140 3.68 -3.11 -1.73
C PRO A 140 4.78 -3.95 -2.39
N THR A 141 5.96 -3.95 -1.77
CA THR A 141 7.14 -4.68 -2.21
C THR A 141 6.91 -6.19 -2.19
N LEU A 142 6.34 -6.70 -1.10
CA LEU A 142 6.01 -8.11 -0.95
C LEU A 142 4.98 -8.57 -1.98
N LEU A 143 3.87 -7.82 -2.11
CA LEU A 143 2.75 -8.15 -3.01
C LEU A 143 3.18 -8.12 -4.48
N MET A 144 3.94 -7.11 -4.91
CA MET A 144 4.50 -7.08 -6.27
C MET A 144 5.49 -8.23 -6.51
N GLY A 145 6.29 -8.60 -5.50
CA GLY A 145 7.16 -9.78 -5.57
C GLY A 145 6.39 -11.09 -5.77
N LEU A 146 5.26 -11.26 -5.08
CA LEU A 146 4.35 -12.39 -5.27
C LEU A 146 3.80 -12.44 -6.70
N GLY A 147 3.37 -11.29 -7.23
CA GLY A 147 2.89 -11.18 -8.61
C GLY A 147 3.94 -11.59 -9.65
N LEU A 148 5.19 -11.13 -9.47
CA LEU A 148 6.30 -11.49 -10.35
C LEU A 148 6.61 -12.99 -10.26
N LYS A 149 6.64 -13.56 -9.05
CA LYS A 149 6.83 -14.99 -8.84
C LYS A 149 5.73 -15.82 -9.50
N TYR A 150 4.46 -15.42 -9.34
CA TYR A 150 3.32 -16.04 -10.01
C TYR A 150 3.46 -16.01 -11.54
N LYS A 151 3.80 -14.85 -12.11
CA LYS A 151 4.06 -14.72 -13.54
C LYS A 151 5.14 -15.69 -14.00
N ARG A 152 6.27 -15.80 -13.28
CA ARG A 152 7.34 -16.74 -13.66
C ARG A 152 6.87 -18.19 -13.66
N LEU A 153 6.06 -18.61 -12.68
CA LEU A 153 5.52 -19.97 -12.62
C LEU A 153 4.57 -20.25 -13.80
N LYS A 154 3.70 -19.29 -14.14
CA LYS A 154 2.75 -19.41 -15.25
C LYS A 154 3.44 -19.62 -16.61
N TYR A 155 4.61 -19.02 -16.81
CA TYR A 155 5.36 -19.07 -18.06
C TYR A 155 6.69 -19.83 -17.91
N LYS A 156 6.77 -20.76 -16.95
CA LYS A 156 7.90 -21.71 -16.79
C LYS A 156 7.70 -22.98 -17.63
N ILE A 157 6.60 -23.04 -18.39
CA ILE A 157 6.33 -24.05 -19.40
C ILE A 157 6.84 -23.45 -20.71
N ASP A 158 8.11 -23.66 -20.99
CA ASP A 158 8.79 -23.66 -22.29
C ASP A 158 10.20 -24.23 -22.06
#